data_AF-A0A6N8UXT4-F1
#
_entry.id   AF-A0A6N8UXT4-F1
#
_cell.length_a   1.000
_cell.length_b   1.000
_cell.length_c   1.000
_cell.angle_alpha   90.00
_cell.angle_beta   90.00
_cell.angle_gamma   90.00
#
_symmetry.space_group_name_H-M   'P 1'
#
loop_
_entity.id
_entity.type
_entity.pdbx_description
1 polymer ?
#
loop_
_entity_poly.entity_id
_entity_poly.type
_entity_poly.pdbx_seq_one_letter_code
_entity_poly.pdbx_strand_id
1 'polypeptide(L)'
;HEPGTASELLLNKEAWDGLEPDLQAIVEDAAAATNVRMLAEFTAANNESQRVLVEEHGVELRPFPKDVFDEMLVHSDDVVRATAQEGDLARRIFESWERFRTEARARNPYAEQGYLQLRG
;
A
#
# COMPACT_ATOMS: atom_id res chain seq x y z
N HIS A 1 -7.61 0.63 -7.07
CA HIS A 1 -7.79 0.02 -5.74
C HIS A 1 -6.55 0.34 -4.93
N GLU A 2 -6.66 0.88 -3.73
CA GLU A 2 -5.53 1.07 -2.82
C GLU A 2 -5.27 -0.27 -2.10
N PRO A 3 -4.24 -1.07 -2.46
CA PRO A 3 -4.04 -2.40 -1.88
C PRO A 3 -3.18 -2.36 -0.61
N GLY A 4 -2.71 -1.17 -0.21
CA GLY A 4 -1.79 -0.98 0.90
C GLY A 4 -1.42 0.50 1.03
N THR A 5 -2.34 1.30 1.58
CA THR A 5 -2.11 2.72 1.83
C THR A 5 -1.07 2.86 2.95
N ALA A 6 0.14 3.32 2.59
CA ALA A 6 1.10 3.78 3.59
C ALA A 6 0.70 5.21 3.95
N SER A 7 0.35 5.43 5.23
CA SER A 7 0.06 6.78 5.71
C SER A 7 1.36 7.56 5.88
N GLU A 8 1.27 8.88 5.72
CA GLU A 8 2.40 9.79 5.85
C GLU A 8 2.19 10.76 7.02
N LEU A 9 3.25 10.96 7.80
CA LEU A 9 3.35 12.01 8.80
C LEU A 9 4.29 13.08 8.27
N LEU A 10 3.77 14.30 8.09
CA LEU A 10 4.55 15.45 7.68
C LEU A 10 4.84 16.34 8.88
N LEU A 11 6.10 16.73 9.03
CA LEU A 11 6.57 17.57 10.13
C LEU A 11 7.29 18.80 9.58
N ASN A 12 7.13 19.94 10.25
CA ASN A 12 7.94 21.11 9.95
C ASN A 12 9.42 20.80 10.30
N LYS A 13 10.33 21.14 9.38
CA LYS A 13 11.76 20.83 9.53
C LYS A 13 12.40 21.51 10.75
N GLU A 14 12.11 22.78 10.98
CA GLU A 14 12.71 23.52 12.10
C GLU A 14 12.22 22.98 13.45
N ALA A 15 10.93 22.63 13.53
CA ALA A 15 10.37 21.99 14.72
C ALA A 15 11.00 20.61 14.97
N TRP A 16 11.22 19.82 13.91
CA TRP A 16 11.88 18.52 13.99
C TRP A 16 13.34 18.63 14.46
N ASP A 17 14.10 19.52 13.83
CA ASP A 17 15.52 19.74 14.14
C ASP A 17 15.69 20.35 15.56
N GLY A 18 14.64 20.96 16.12
CA GLY A 18 14.61 21.50 17.48
C GLY A 18 14.35 20.45 18.57
N LEU A 19 14.00 19.21 18.22
CA LEU A 19 13.81 18.12 19.19
C LEU A 19 15.15 17.52 19.62
N GLU A 20 15.23 17.08 20.87
CA GLU A 20 16.33 16.23 21.34
C GLU A 20 16.27 14.84 20.66
N PRO A 21 17.41 14.12 20.53
CA PRO A 21 17.45 12.86 19.78
C PRO A 21 16.50 11.76 20.30
N ASP A 22 16.23 11.71 21.59
CA ASP A 22 15.27 10.77 22.18
C ASP A 22 13.82 11.11 21.82
N LEU A 23 13.47 12.40 21.76
CA LEU A 23 12.16 12.86 21.30
C LEU A 23 11.96 12.63 19.80
N GLN A 24 13.01 12.80 18.98
CA GLN A 24 12.98 12.42 17.58
C GLN A 24 12.68 10.91 17.43
N ALA A 25 13.41 10.07 18.18
CA ALA A 25 13.19 8.63 18.16
C ALA A 25 11.75 8.25 18.59
N ILE A 26 11.21 8.89 19.63
CA ILE A 26 9.82 8.66 20.07
C ILE A 26 8.82 8.98 18.95
N VAL A 27 9.02 10.06 18.20
CA VAL A 27 8.12 10.44 17.10
C VAL A 27 8.22 9.44 15.95
N GLU A 28 9.43 9.00 15.57
CA GLU A 28 9.63 7.98 14.54
C GLU A 28 8.94 6.66 14.92
N ASP A 29 9.14 6.20 16.16
CA ASP A 29 8.54 4.97 16.68
C ASP A 29 7.01 5.07 16.74
N ALA A 30 6.48 6.22 17.22
CA ALA A 30 5.05 6.44 17.28
C ALA A 30 4.43 6.46 15.88
N ALA A 31 5.08 7.09 14.90
CA ALA A 31 4.62 7.12 13.51
C ALA A 31 4.61 5.71 12.90
N ALA A 32 5.70 4.95 13.06
CA ALA A 32 5.79 3.58 12.57
C ALA A 32 4.75 2.66 13.22
N ALA A 33 4.60 2.72 14.55
CA ALA A 33 3.62 1.94 15.29
C ALA A 33 2.18 2.28 14.88
N THR A 34 1.89 3.57 14.67
CA THR A 34 0.55 4.01 14.24
C THR A 34 0.22 3.50 12.85
N ASN A 35 1.17 3.55 11.90
CA ASN A 35 0.95 3.05 10.54
C ASN A 35 0.65 1.54 10.53
N VAL A 36 1.34 0.75 11.36
CA VAL A 36 1.07 -0.70 11.50
C VAL A 36 -0.28 -0.94 12.19
N ARG A 37 -0.56 -0.22 13.28
CA ARG A 37 -1.80 -0.36 14.04
C ARG A 37 -3.02 -0.03 13.19
N MET A 38 -2.96 1.04 12.41
CA MET A 38 -4.04 1.46 11.52
C MET A 38 -4.39 0.35 10.52
N LEU A 39 -3.38 -0.28 9.89
CA LEU A 39 -3.60 -1.39 8.97
C LEU A 39 -4.27 -2.59 9.65
N ALA A 40 -3.86 -2.91 10.88
CA ALA A 40 -4.46 -4.00 11.65
C ALA A 40 -5.93 -3.72 12.01
N GLU A 41 -6.22 -2.48 12.43
CA GLU A 41 -7.59 -2.04 12.75
C GLU A 41 -8.49 -2.06 11.50
N PHE A 42 -8.04 -1.55 10.35
CA PHE A 42 -8.78 -1.65 9.10
C PHE A 42 -9.02 -3.10 8.67
N THR A 43 -8.01 -3.97 8.81
CA THR A 43 -8.15 -5.39 8.48
C THR A 43 -9.27 -6.05 9.30
N ALA A 44 -9.35 -5.75 10.59
CA ALA A 44 -10.40 -6.28 11.45
C ALA A 44 -11.77 -5.66 11.14
N ALA A 45 -11.85 -4.33 11.05
CA ALA A 45 -13.09 -3.59 10.85
C ALA A 45 -13.73 -3.83 9.48
N ASN A 46 -12.92 -4.03 8.43
CA ASN A 46 -13.42 -4.30 7.09
C ASN A 46 -14.15 -5.64 7.01
N ASN A 47 -13.75 -6.65 7.79
CA ASN A 47 -14.46 -7.93 7.83
C ASN A 47 -15.91 -7.78 8.31
N GLU A 48 -16.10 -7.01 9.38
CA GLU A 48 -17.44 -6.73 9.92
C GLU A 48 -18.23 -5.83 8.98
N SER A 49 -17.61 -4.76 8.49
CA SER A 49 -18.28 -3.78 7.62
C SER A 49 -18.74 -4.40 6.30
N GLN A 50 -17.91 -5.24 5.68
CA GLN A 50 -18.27 -5.95 4.45
C GLN A 50 -19.49 -6.85 4.68
N ARG A 51 -19.55 -7.55 5.81
CA ARG A 51 -20.69 -8.40 6.16
C ARG A 51 -21.97 -7.57 6.27
N VAL A 52 -21.94 -6.44 6.99
CA VAL A 52 -23.09 -5.53 7.12
C VAL A 52 -23.57 -5.02 5.75
N LEU A 53 -22.64 -4.58 4.89
CA LEU A 53 -22.96 -4.11 3.55
C LEU A 53 -23.69 -5.17 2.71
N VAL A 54 -23.24 -6.41 2.76
CA VAL A 54 -23.83 -7.50 1.97
C VAL A 54 -25.13 -8.00 2.59
N GLU A 55 -25.13 -8.32 3.89
CA GLU A 55 -26.23 -9.02 4.56
C GLU A 55 -27.40 -8.10 4.91
N GLU A 56 -27.11 -6.87 5.35
CA GLU A 56 -28.14 -5.93 5.83
C GLU A 56 -28.54 -4.92 4.74
N HIS A 57 -27.58 -4.46 3.94
CA HIS A 57 -27.82 -3.46 2.91
C HIS A 57 -27.95 -4.02 1.50
N GLY A 58 -27.76 -5.34 1.31
CA GLY A 58 -27.95 -6.00 0.03
C GLY A 58 -26.96 -5.58 -1.07
N VAL A 59 -25.77 -5.11 -0.69
CA VAL A 59 -24.72 -4.73 -1.65
C VAL A 59 -24.19 -5.96 -2.38
N GLU A 60 -24.16 -5.90 -3.71
CA GLU A 60 -23.57 -6.95 -4.54
C GLU A 60 -22.08 -6.68 -4.81
N LEU A 61 -21.21 -7.53 -4.25
CA LEU A 61 -19.77 -7.47 -4.55
C LEU A 61 -19.48 -8.09 -5.92
N ARG A 62 -18.78 -7.35 -6.78
CA ARG A 62 -18.39 -7.79 -8.13
C ARG A 62 -16.91 -7.50 -8.37
N PRO A 63 -16.15 -8.43 -8.98
CA PRO A 63 -14.83 -8.11 -9.50
C PRO A 63 -14.95 -7.22 -10.73
N PHE A 64 -13.90 -6.48 -11.06
CA PHE A 64 -13.79 -5.84 -12.37
C PHE A 64 -13.81 -6.89 -13.49
N PRO A 65 -14.45 -6.62 -14.64
CA PRO A 65 -14.28 -7.44 -15.83
C PRO A 65 -12.81 -7.58 -16.19
N LYS A 66 -12.40 -8.78 -16.65
CA LYS A 66 -10.99 -9.10 -16.87
C LYS A 66 -10.35 -8.18 -17.91
N ASP A 67 -11.04 -7.95 -19.02
CA ASP A 67 -10.62 -7.05 -20.10
C ASP A 67 -10.42 -5.61 -19.60
N VAL A 68 -11.35 -5.11 -18.79
CA VAL A 68 -11.22 -3.78 -18.16
C VAL A 68 -10.01 -3.73 -17.23
N PHE A 69 -9.80 -4.77 -16.42
CA PHE A 69 -8.67 -4.83 -15.49
C PHE A 69 -7.32 -4.95 -16.22
N ASP A 70 -7.25 -5.76 -17.28
CA ASP A 70 -6.05 -5.92 -18.10
C ASP A 70 -5.65 -4.59 -18.76
N GLU A 71 -6.59 -3.88 -19.38
CA GLU A 71 -6.35 -2.55 -19.97
C GLU A 71 -5.95 -1.52 -18.91
N MET A 72 -6.58 -1.56 -17.73
CA MET A 72 -6.19 -0.71 -16.61
C MET A 72 -4.73 -0.95 -16.18
N LEU A 73 -4.26 -2.20 -16.18
CA LEU A 73 -2.86 -2.52 -15.85
C LEU A 73 -1.89 -1.98 -16.90
N VAL A 74 -2.21 -2.11 -18.19
CA VAL A 74 -1.38 -1.56 -19.28
C VAL A 74 -1.21 -0.05 -19.11
N HIS A 75 -2.32 0.68 -18.97
CA HIS A 75 -2.26 2.13 -18.78
C HIS A 75 -1.58 2.53 -17.47
N SER A 76 -1.79 1.78 -16.38
CA SER A 76 -1.12 2.04 -15.10
C SER A 76 0.40 1.89 -15.22
N ASP A 77 0.89 0.86 -15.92
CA ASP A 77 2.33 0.67 -16.11
C ASP A 77 2.94 1.79 -16.97
N ASP A 78 2.23 2.29 -17.97
CA ASP A 78 2.70 3.42 -18.78
C ASP A 78 2.79 4.72 -17.98
N VAL A 79 1.76 5.03 -17.17
CA VAL A 79 1.75 6.22 -16.30
C VAL A 79 2.88 6.15 -15.28
N VAL A 80 3.06 5.00 -14.61
CA VAL A 80 4.11 4.85 -13.60
C VAL A 80 5.51 4.88 -14.25
N ARG A 81 5.68 4.34 -15.46
CA ARG A 81 6.96 4.47 -16.18
C ARG A 81 7.25 5.91 -16.59
N ALA A 82 6.22 6.70 -16.92
CA ALA A 82 6.39 8.09 -17.29
C ALA A 82 6.97 8.94 -16.14
N THR A 83 6.68 8.60 -14.86
CA THR A 83 7.24 9.34 -13.72
C THR A 83 8.77 9.28 -13.68
N ALA A 84 9.38 8.21 -14.21
CA ALA A 84 10.84 8.10 -14.30
C ALA A 84 11.48 9.15 -15.22
N GLN A 85 10.69 9.79 -16.10
CA GLN A 85 11.16 10.79 -17.06
C GLN A 85 11.16 12.21 -16.46
N GLU A 86 10.65 12.40 -15.24
CA GLU A 86 10.52 13.71 -14.60
C GLU A 86 11.84 14.22 -13.97
N GLY A 87 12.93 13.47 -14.14
CA GLY A 87 14.28 13.88 -13.73
C GLY A 87 15.04 12.78 -12.96
N ASP A 88 16.27 13.09 -12.58
CA ASP A 88 17.19 12.11 -11.99
C ASP A 88 16.68 11.50 -10.69
N LEU A 89 16.04 12.30 -9.82
CA LEU A 89 15.47 11.79 -8.58
C LEU A 89 14.30 10.84 -8.84
N ALA A 90 13.38 11.23 -9.73
CA ALA A 90 12.21 10.44 -10.07
C ALA A 90 12.62 9.11 -10.73
N ARG A 91 13.61 9.13 -11.61
CA ARG A 91 14.24 7.93 -12.19
C ARG A 91 14.77 6.98 -11.11
N ARG A 92 15.54 7.50 -10.14
CA ARG A 92 16.11 6.70 -9.05
C ARG A 92 15.03 6.09 -8.15
N ILE A 93 13.97 6.85 -7.84
CA ILE A 93 12.83 6.36 -7.07
C ILE A 93 12.13 5.23 -7.83
N PHE A 94 11.82 5.44 -9.11
CA PHE A 94 11.18 4.44 -9.96
C PHE A 94 12.03 3.15 -10.06
N GLU A 95 13.33 3.26 -10.31
CA GLU A 95 14.23 2.10 -10.39
C GLU A 95 14.28 1.30 -9.08
N SER A 96 14.29 2.00 -7.93
CA SER A 96 14.25 1.35 -6.62
C SER A 96 12.93 0.63 -6.37
N TRP A 97 11.82 1.30 -6.67
CA TRP A 97 10.48 0.76 -6.53
C TRP A 97 10.24 -0.44 -7.45
N GLU A 98 10.64 -0.36 -8.73
CA GLU A 98 10.42 -1.41 -9.72
C GLU A 98 11.19 -2.69 -9.40
N ARG A 99 12.44 -2.54 -8.92
CA ARG A 99 13.25 -3.65 -8.45
C ARG A 99 12.54 -4.39 -7.31
N PHE A 100 12.13 -3.66 -6.27
CA PHE A 100 11.42 -4.26 -5.13
C PHE A 100 10.08 -4.89 -5.55
N ARG A 101 9.30 -4.21 -6.41
CA ARG A 101 8.04 -4.72 -6.95
C ARG A 101 8.23 -6.06 -7.65
N THR A 102 9.27 -6.18 -8.47
CA THR A 102 9.60 -7.41 -9.21
C THR A 102 9.97 -8.55 -8.25
N GLU A 103 10.84 -8.29 -7.28
CA GLU A 103 11.27 -9.28 -6.28
C GLU A 103 10.10 -9.73 -5.40
N ALA A 104 9.28 -8.79 -4.93
CA ALA A 104 8.10 -9.08 -4.10
C ALA A 104 7.07 -9.93 -4.86
N ARG A 105 6.78 -9.58 -6.13
CA ARG A 105 5.87 -10.37 -6.99
C ARG A 105 6.40 -11.79 -7.22
N ALA A 106 7.69 -11.95 -7.48
CA ALA A 106 8.30 -13.26 -7.67
C ALA A 106 8.24 -14.13 -6.40
N ARG A 107 8.35 -13.52 -5.22
CA ARG A 107 8.24 -14.21 -3.93
C ARG A 107 6.80 -14.57 -3.55
N ASN A 108 5.80 -13.75 -3.91
CA ASN A 108 4.43 -13.86 -3.38
C ASN A 108 3.79 -15.26 -3.52
N PRO A 109 3.95 -16.00 -4.64
CA PRO A 109 3.45 -17.37 -4.77
C PRO A 109 4.05 -18.37 -3.77
N TYR A 110 5.18 -18.06 -3.14
CA TYR A 110 5.83 -18.87 -2.11
C TYR A 110 5.55 -18.36 -0.69
N ALA A 111 4.68 -17.35 -0.55
CA ALA A 111 4.34 -16.68 0.71
C ALA A 111 2.82 -16.79 0.98
N GLU A 112 2.20 -15.72 1.48
CA GLU A 112 0.78 -15.72 1.87
C GLU A 112 -0.14 -16.09 0.72
N GLN A 113 0.11 -15.58 -0.50
CA GLN A 113 -0.72 -15.87 -1.67
C GLN A 113 -0.74 -17.37 -1.97
N GLY A 114 0.43 -18.02 -2.01
CA GLY A 114 0.51 -19.46 -2.28
C GLY A 114 -0.18 -20.30 -1.21
N TYR A 115 0.01 -19.94 0.06
CA TYR A 115 -0.66 -20.62 1.17
C TYR A 115 -2.18 -20.49 1.10
N LEU A 116 -2.71 -19.29 0.82
CA LEU A 116 -4.15 -19.06 0.69
C LEU A 116 -4.73 -19.84 -0.50
N GLN A 117 -4.07 -19.84 -1.65
CA GLN A 117 -4.48 -20.63 -2.82
C GLN A 117 -4.54 -22.15 -2.53
N LEU A 118 -3.66 -22.67 -1.67
CA LEU A 118 -3.70 -24.07 -1.24
C LEU A 118 -4.83 -24.36 -0.25
N ARG A 119 -5.29 -23.34 0.49
CA ARG A 119 -6.35 -23.49 1.49
C ARG A 119 -7.76 -23.28 0.97
N GLY A 120 -7.93 -22.72 -0.22
CA GLY A 120 -9.23 -22.51 -0.88
C GLY A 120 -9.25 -21.23 -1.69
#